data_AF-A0A0K2RF72-F1
#
_entry.id   AF-A0A0K2RF72-F1
#
_cell.length_a   1.000
_cell.length_b   1.000
_cell.length_c   1.000
_cell.angle_alpha   90.00
_cell.angle_beta   90.00
_cell.angle_gamma   90.00
#
_symmetry.space_group_name_H-M   'P 1'
#
loop_
_entity.id
_entity.type
_entity.pdbx_description
1 polymer ?
#
loop_
_entity_poly.entity_id
_entity_poly.type
_entity_poly.pdbx_seq_one_letter_code
_entity_poly.pdbx_strand_id
1 'polypeptide(L)'
;MLASVTPLPVIGVPVPLKTLDGMDSLLSIVQMPAGVPVATVSIGGARNAGLLAVRMLASGTDELAVRLRGELLEFAQELNNTATEKGARLRDKVAEVFSTANVSARSSR
;
A
#
# COMPACT_ATOMS: atom_id res chain seq x y z
N MET A 1 -12.36 -15.03 13.49
CA MET A 1 -12.77 -16.45 13.57
C MET A 1 -11.90 -17.38 12.71
N LEU A 2 -11.67 -17.14 11.41
CA LEU A 2 -10.87 -18.06 10.57
C LEU A 2 -9.50 -18.44 11.16
N ALA A 3 -8.75 -17.48 11.71
CA ALA A 3 -7.42 -17.73 12.30
C ALA A 3 -7.42 -18.69 13.50
N SER A 4 -8.55 -18.89 14.18
CA SER A 4 -8.61 -19.80 15.34
C SER A 4 -8.82 -21.26 14.95
N VAL A 5 -9.06 -21.55 13.68
CA VAL A 5 -9.39 -22.90 13.17
C VAL A 5 -8.47 -23.35 12.04
N THR A 6 -7.36 -22.65 11.82
CA THR A 6 -6.38 -23.00 10.80
C THR A 6 -4.96 -22.75 11.30
N PRO A 7 -3.98 -23.61 10.96
CA PRO A 7 -2.57 -23.32 11.20
C PRO A 7 -1.97 -22.38 10.14
N LEU A 8 -2.69 -22.08 9.06
CA LEU A 8 -2.19 -21.22 7.99
C LEU A 8 -2.24 -19.73 8.40
N PRO A 9 -1.34 -18.89 7.85
CA PRO A 9 -1.40 -17.45 8.07
C PRO A 9 -2.72 -16.87 7.52
N VAL A 10 -3.34 -15.97 8.30
CA VAL A 10 -4.56 -15.26 7.91
C VAL A 10 -4.29 -13.77 7.81
N ILE A 11 -4.66 -13.19 6.67
CA ILE A 11 -4.55 -11.75 6.41
C ILE A 11 -5.94 -11.12 6.56
N GLY A 12 -6.05 -10.09 7.41
CA GLY A 12 -7.29 -9.37 7.65
C GLY A 12 -7.33 -8.06 6.88
N VAL A 13 -8.41 -7.82 6.11
CA VAL A 13 -8.67 -6.54 5.44
C VAL A 13 -9.87 -5.88 6.10
N PRO A 14 -9.69 -4.79 6.86
CA PRO A 14 -10.81 -4.03 7.38
C PRO A 14 -11.58 -3.38 6.25
N VAL A 15 -12.90 -3.60 6.18
CA VAL A 15 -13.75 -3.00 5.15
C VAL A 15 -14.44 -1.77 5.75
N PRO A 16 -14.35 -0.59 5.11
CA PRO A 16 -15.05 0.58 5.62
C PRO A 16 -16.57 0.36 5.60
N LEU A 17 -17.22 0.69 6.71
CA LEU A 17 -18.67 0.64 6.86
C LEU A 17 -19.28 2.05 6.77
N LYS A 18 -20.60 2.14 6.84
CA LYS A 18 -21.35 3.42 6.75
C LYS A 18 -20.94 4.43 7.83
N THR A 19 -20.50 3.94 8.99
CA THR A 19 -20.12 4.74 10.15
C THR A 19 -18.69 4.43 10.54
N LEU A 20 -18.01 5.41 11.15
CA LEU A 20 -16.66 5.26 11.73
C LEU A 20 -15.54 4.94 10.73
N ASP A 21 -15.80 5.09 9.42
CA ASP A 21 -14.83 4.94 8.32
C ASP A 21 -13.96 3.66 8.40
N GLY A 22 -14.51 2.58 8.97
CA GLY A 22 -13.82 1.30 9.11
C GLY A 22 -12.91 1.18 10.32
N MET A 23 -12.90 2.16 11.24
CA MET A 23 -12.16 2.05 12.52
C MET A 23 -12.69 0.91 13.39
N ASP A 24 -14.00 0.73 13.40
CA ASP A 24 -14.67 -0.41 14.02
C ASP A 24 -14.20 -1.75 13.43
N SER A 25 -14.15 -1.83 12.11
CA SER A 25 -13.65 -3.00 11.38
C SER A 25 -12.17 -3.23 11.67
N LEU A 26 -11.35 -2.19 11.70
CA LEU A 26 -9.92 -2.29 12.00
C LEU A 26 -9.70 -2.85 13.39
N LEU A 27 -10.33 -2.26 14.40
CA LEU A 27 -10.18 -2.69 15.80
C LEU A 27 -10.74 -4.09 16.04
N SER A 28 -11.81 -4.48 15.35
CA SER A 28 -12.37 -5.83 15.44
C SER A 28 -11.47 -6.93 14.86
N ILE A 29 -10.53 -6.57 13.98
CA ILE A 29 -9.64 -7.52 13.29
C ILE A 29 -8.24 -7.50 13.89
N VAL A 30 -7.68 -6.33 14.21
CA VAL A 30 -6.28 -6.19 14.64
C VAL A 30 -6.08 -6.55 16.11
N GLN A 31 -7.09 -6.36 16.95
CA GLN A 31 -7.00 -6.58 18.40
C GLN A 31 -7.20 -8.06 18.79
N MET A 32 -6.50 -8.96 18.11
CA MET A 32 -6.55 -10.38 18.43
C MET A 32 -5.79 -10.67 19.74
N PRO A 33 -6.32 -11.54 20.63
CA PRO A 33 -5.61 -11.95 21.83
C PRO A 33 -4.37 -12.79 21.49
N ALA A 34 -3.48 -12.93 22.48
CA ALA A 34 -2.29 -13.78 22.35
C ALA A 34 -2.67 -15.22 21.97
N GLY A 35 -1.92 -15.80 21.02
CA GLY A 35 -2.09 -17.18 20.55
C GLY A 35 -2.85 -17.33 19.22
N VAL A 36 -3.62 -16.33 18.78
CA VAL A 36 -4.38 -16.41 17.50
C VAL A 36 -4.12 -15.17 16.64
N PRO A 37 -2.95 -15.07 15.98
CA PRO A 37 -2.57 -13.85 15.25
C PRO A 37 -3.33 -13.67 13.93
N VAL A 38 -3.54 -12.41 13.54
CA VAL A 38 -4.04 -12.01 12.20
C VAL A 38 -3.15 -10.90 11.65
N ALA A 39 -2.63 -11.07 10.43
CA ALA A 39 -1.86 -10.05 9.74
C ALA A 39 -2.82 -9.00 9.14
N THR A 40 -3.10 -7.93 9.89
CA THR A 40 -4.08 -6.92 9.49
C THR A 40 -3.42 -5.84 8.62
N VAL A 41 -4.04 -5.50 7.48
CA VAL A 41 -3.60 -4.41 6.59
C VAL A 41 -4.47 -3.16 6.77
N SER A 42 -4.20 -2.10 6.00
CA SER A 42 -4.99 -0.87 6.02
C SER A 42 -6.46 -1.11 5.71
N ILE A 43 -7.33 -0.21 6.19
CA ILE A 43 -8.75 -0.17 5.82
C ILE A 43 -8.88 -0.08 4.29
N GLY A 44 -9.72 -0.92 3.69
CA GLY A 44 -9.88 -1.06 2.23
C GLY A 44 -8.65 -1.61 1.50
N GLY A 45 -7.61 -2.05 2.23
CA GLY A 45 -6.29 -2.41 1.70
C GLY A 45 -6.19 -3.75 0.98
N ALA A 46 -7.21 -4.18 0.24
CA ALA A 46 -7.24 -5.50 -0.39
C ALA A 46 -6.03 -5.76 -1.32
N ARG A 47 -5.59 -4.74 -2.05
CA ARG A 47 -4.38 -4.81 -2.88
C ARG A 47 -3.13 -5.15 -2.05
N ASN A 48 -2.99 -4.54 -0.88
CA ASN A 48 -1.88 -4.80 0.02
C ASN A 48 -1.98 -6.18 0.67
N ALA A 49 -3.19 -6.67 0.95
CA ALA A 49 -3.38 -8.05 1.40
C ALA A 49 -2.92 -9.06 0.34
N GLY A 50 -3.25 -8.84 -0.94
CA GLY A 50 -2.73 -9.66 -2.04
C GLY A 50 -1.20 -9.63 -2.13
N LEU A 51 -0.59 -8.44 -2.07
CA LEU A 51 0.87 -8.31 -2.07
C LEU A 51 1.53 -8.95 -0.84
N LEU A 52 0.91 -8.87 0.34
CA LEU A 52 1.39 -9.53 1.54
C LEU A 52 1.31 -11.06 1.39
N ALA A 53 0.24 -11.59 0.80
CA ALA A 53 0.13 -13.02 0.51
C ALA A 53 1.24 -13.48 -0.45
N VAL A 54 1.49 -12.71 -1.53
CA VAL A 54 2.61 -13.01 -2.46
C VAL A 54 3.96 -12.95 -1.74
N ARG A 55 4.18 -11.98 -0.84
CA ARG A 55 5.40 -11.91 -0.03
C ARG A 55 5.55 -13.10 0.92
N MET A 56 4.47 -13.59 1.51
CA MET A 56 4.49 -14.82 2.32
C MET A 56 4.90 -16.03 1.46
N LEU A 57 4.32 -16.20 0.27
CA LEU A 57 4.70 -17.27 -0.66
C LEU A 57 6.16 -17.14 -1.12
N ALA A 58 6.60 -15.91 -1.43
CA ALA A 58 7.96 -15.61 -1.88
C ALA A 58 9.04 -15.84 -0.79
N SER A 59 8.65 -16.00 0.48
CA SER A 59 9.58 -16.29 1.57
C SER A 59 10.09 -17.73 1.59
N GLY A 60 9.50 -18.62 0.79
CA GLY A 60 9.95 -20.00 0.62
C GLY A 60 11.30 -20.12 -0.10
N THR A 61 11.77 -21.37 -0.19
CA THR A 61 13.06 -21.72 -0.82
C THR A 61 12.91 -22.50 -2.12
N ASP A 62 11.67 -22.73 -2.58
CA ASP A 62 11.40 -23.42 -3.84
C ASP A 62 11.51 -22.49 -5.06
N GLU A 63 11.40 -23.07 -6.26
CA GLU A 63 11.49 -22.33 -7.52
C GLU A 63 10.38 -21.28 -7.65
N LEU A 64 9.18 -21.57 -7.15
CA LEU A 64 8.08 -20.61 -7.13
C LEU A 64 8.45 -19.38 -6.31
N ALA A 65 8.96 -19.57 -5.10
CA ALA A 65 9.36 -18.48 -4.22
C ALA A 65 10.49 -17.64 -4.81
N VAL A 66 11.47 -18.27 -5.48
CA VAL A 66 12.54 -17.56 -6.20
C VAL A 66 11.94 -16.67 -7.30
N ARG A 67 11.02 -17.21 -8.12
CA ARG A 67 10.36 -16.43 -9.17
C ARG A 67 9.55 -15.27 -8.61
N LEU A 68 8.72 -15.51 -7.59
CA LEU A 68 7.91 -14.47 -6.96
C LEU A 68 8.76 -13.36 -6.33
N ARG A 69 9.94 -13.68 -5.78
CA ARG A 69 10.90 -12.67 -5.31
C ARG A 69 11.40 -11.77 -6.44
N GLY A 70 11.71 -12.34 -7.60
CA GLY A 70 12.08 -11.58 -8.80
C GLY A 70 10.96 -10.62 -9.22
N GLU A 71 9.74 -11.12 -9.37
CA GLU A 71 8.56 -10.32 -9.74
C GLU A 71 8.29 -9.18 -8.74
N LEU A 72 8.47 -9.43 -7.44
CA LEU A 72 8.32 -8.40 -6.40
C LEU A 72 9.39 -7.31 -6.48
N LEU A 73 10.62 -7.64 -6.85
CA LEU A 73 11.70 -6.66 -7.04
C LEU A 73 11.43 -5.79 -8.27
N GLU A 74 11.02 -6.39 -9.38
CA GLU A 74 10.62 -5.67 -10.59
C GLU A 74 9.45 -4.73 -10.30
N PHE A 75 8.41 -5.22 -9.63
CA PHE A 75 7.27 -4.41 -9.22
C PHE A 75 7.67 -3.23 -8.33
N ALA A 76 8.60 -3.43 -7.38
CA ALA A 76 9.11 -2.35 -6.54
C ALA A 76 9.87 -1.29 -7.33
N GLN A 77 10.68 -1.71 -8.32
CA GLN A 77 11.41 -0.80 -9.20
C GLN A 77 10.44 0.02 -10.07
N GLU A 78 9.41 -0.60 -10.63
CA GLU A 78 8.39 0.09 -11.43
C GLU A 78 7.63 1.15 -10.62
N LEU A 79 7.26 0.82 -9.37
CA LEU A 79 6.64 1.79 -8.46
C LEU A 79 7.54 3.00 -8.20
N ASN A 80 8.84 2.76 -7.97
CA ASN A 80 9.80 3.83 -7.73
C ASN A 80 9.96 4.74 -8.96
N ASN A 81 10.07 4.13 -10.15
CA ASN A 81 10.16 4.87 -11.41
C ASN A 81 8.91 5.75 -11.61
N THR A 82 7.73 5.17 -11.41
CA THR A 82 6.45 5.89 -11.52
C THR A 82 6.37 7.06 -10.54
N ALA A 83 6.79 6.87 -9.28
CA ALA A 83 6.80 7.93 -8.28
C ALA A 83 7.78 9.05 -8.65
N THR A 84 8.97 8.69 -9.12
CA THR A 84 10.00 9.64 -9.54
C THR A 84 9.54 10.49 -10.73
N GLU A 85 8.94 9.86 -11.74
CA GLU A 85 8.38 10.56 -12.91
C GLU A 85 7.25 11.50 -12.53
N LYS A 86 6.28 11.05 -11.71
CA LYS A 86 5.20 11.90 -11.23
C LYS A 86 5.74 13.08 -10.42
N GLY A 87 6.76 12.85 -9.61
CA GLY A 87 7.45 13.89 -8.86
C GLY A 87 8.13 14.92 -9.76
N ALA A 88 8.79 14.48 -10.84
CA ALA A 88 9.39 15.38 -11.84
C ALA A 88 8.33 16.26 -12.51
N ARG A 89 7.26 15.63 -13.03
CA ARG A 89 6.15 16.36 -13.68
C ARG A 89 5.48 17.37 -12.74
N LEU A 90 5.36 17.06 -11.46
CA LEU A 90 4.82 18.00 -10.47
C LEU A 90 5.75 19.21 -10.29
N ARG A 91 7.07 19.00 -10.19
CA ARG A 91 8.04 20.09 -10.06
C ARG A 91 8.03 21.01 -11.28
N ASP A 92 7.94 20.46 -12.47
CA ASP A 92 7.89 21.24 -13.71
C ASP A 92 6.64 22.12 -13.75
N LYS A 93 5.46 21.56 -13.44
CA LYS A 93 4.20 22.32 -13.35
C LYS A 93 4.25 23.42 -12.30
N VAL A 94 4.83 23.14 -11.14
CA VAL A 94 5.01 24.13 -10.06
C VAL A 94 5.90 25.27 -10.56
N ALA A 95 7.03 24.97 -11.20
CA ALA A 95 7.92 25.99 -11.75
C ALA A 95 7.22 26.88 -12.80
N GLU A 96 6.41 26.28 -13.68
CA GLU A 96 5.61 27.01 -14.67
C GLU A 96 4.62 27.98 -14.01
N VAL A 97 3.81 27.50 -13.07
CA VAL A 97 2.78 28.30 -12.38
C VAL A 97 3.40 29.48 -11.63
N PHE A 98 4.48 29.25 -10.87
CA PHE A 98 5.12 30.30 -10.07
C PHE A 98 6.01 31.23 -10.90
N SER A 99 6.50 30.79 -12.06
CA SER A 99 7.16 31.67 -13.04
C SER A 99 6.15 32.66 -13.66
N THR A 100 5.01 32.17 -14.13
CA THR A 100 3.96 33.00 -14.75
C THR A 100 3.34 33.99 -13.75
N ALA A 101 3.18 33.60 -12.47
CA ALA A 101 2.72 34.49 -11.41
C ALA A 101 3.71 35.65 -11.13
N ASN A 102 5.01 35.38 -11.18
CA ASN A 102 6.05 36.42 -10.99
C ASN A 102 6.15 37.40 -12.16
N VAL A 103 5.85 36.96 -13.39
CA VAL A 103 5.82 37.84 -14.57
C VAL A 103 4.60 38.77 -14.53
N SER A 104 3.42 38.25 -14.14
CA SER A 104 2.21 39.06 -14.00
C SER A 104 2.35 40.16 -12.92
N ALA A 105 2.97 39.84 -11.77
CA ALA A 105 3.18 40.81 -10.68
C ALA A 105 4.22 41.91 -11.00
N ARG A 106 5.11 41.68 -11.97
CA ARG A 106 6.11 42.66 -12.42
C ARG A 106 5.61 43.56 -13.56
N SER A 107 4.63 43.11 -14.34
CA SER A 107 4.04 43.89 -15.44
C SER A 107 2.99 44.91 -14.98
N SER A 108 2.54 44.86 -13.73
CA SER A 108 1.51 45.75 -13.18
C SER A 108 2.07 46.89 -12.29
N ARG A 109 3.38 47.12 -12.33
CA ARG A 109 4.06 48.27 -11.72
C ARG A 109 4.75 49.09 -12.80
#